data_AF-A0A452YVZ1-F1
#
_entry.id   AF-A0A452YVZ1-F1
#
_cell.length_a   1.000
_cell.length_b   1.000
_cell.length_c   1.000
_cell.angle_alpha   90.00
_cell.angle_beta   90.00
_cell.angle_gamma   90.00
#
_symmetry.space_group_name_H-M   'P 1'
#
loop_
_entity.id
_entity.type
_entity.pdbx_description
1 polymer ?
#
loop_
_entity_poly.entity_id
_entity_poly.type
_entity_poly.pdbx_seq_one_letter_code
_entity_poly.pdbx_strand_id
1 'polypeptide(L)'
;MAGMREMAIFYSQERSFFHRLVRDLGQEKEHMRWVIALWLWFEADGNDKFMRRAAALPGPVVLRFVDEALACLARLAGRVLAGASTLLPCTNALLNKPIDDVTYFDEHRDNIMPRVKLLYKTVCRVVLDDACASDNAVFFPSRSSTASATRAIGTPVLASAASPPPQTPTTPRFADMNAIVTPRFSQLNAMAPPWAPIRVAPPHHLQPQPQHQHQQHQMMIVDRLPEEFRSLFITFSRGYPIDKDDIREFFNSLHGRPCVEDVMVERAAPGQMPVYGRVVLQSADMIPVLLGGEPTAKFIIKGRHLWARVYVPCSRHTFQA
;
A
#
# COMPACT_ATOMS: atom_id res chain seq x y z
N MET A 1 33.36 -9.97 -8.20
CA MET A 1 32.33 -9.91 -9.27
C MET A 1 31.46 -11.17 -9.33
N ALA A 2 31.99 -12.36 -9.64
CA ALA A 2 31.20 -13.61 -9.81
C ALA A 2 30.10 -13.82 -8.73
N GLY A 3 30.50 -13.94 -7.45
CA GLY A 3 29.58 -14.18 -6.34
C GLY A 3 28.43 -13.19 -6.17
N MET A 4 28.55 -11.93 -6.64
CA MET A 4 27.41 -10.99 -6.58
C MET A 4 26.32 -11.34 -7.59
N ARG A 5 26.68 -11.91 -8.75
CA ARG A 5 25.70 -12.40 -9.74
C ARG A 5 25.05 -13.69 -9.28
N GLU A 6 25.82 -14.59 -8.65
CA GLU A 6 25.30 -15.81 -8.01
C GLU A 6 24.30 -15.45 -6.89
N MET A 7 24.61 -14.49 -6.01
CA MET A 7 23.66 -14.01 -5.00
C MET A 7 22.42 -13.33 -5.61
N ALA A 8 22.57 -12.58 -6.71
CA ALA A 8 21.41 -11.97 -7.40
C ALA A 8 20.48 -13.00 -8.06
N ILE A 9 21.01 -14.16 -8.49
CA ILE A 9 20.22 -15.30 -8.98
C ILE A 9 19.55 -16.03 -7.80
N PHE A 10 20.28 -16.26 -6.71
CA PHE A 10 19.75 -16.91 -5.50
C PHE A 10 18.57 -16.13 -4.91
N TYR A 11 18.72 -14.81 -4.74
CA TYR A 11 17.67 -13.91 -4.21
C TYR A 11 16.75 -13.33 -5.32
N SER A 12 16.53 -14.08 -6.40
CA SER A 12 15.75 -13.60 -7.56
C SER A 12 14.27 -13.35 -7.22
N GLN A 13 13.70 -14.12 -6.29
CA GLN A 13 12.34 -13.95 -5.78
C GLN A 13 12.19 -12.66 -4.95
N GLU A 14 13.17 -12.37 -4.11
CA GLU A 14 13.23 -11.22 -3.20
C GLU A 14 13.47 -9.93 -4.01
N ARG A 15 14.37 -9.99 -4.99
CA ARG A 15 14.56 -8.92 -5.99
C ARG A 15 13.27 -8.62 -6.74
N SER A 16 12.63 -9.64 -7.31
CA SER A 16 11.37 -9.48 -8.06
C SER A 16 10.29 -8.82 -7.20
N PHE A 17 10.15 -9.26 -5.95
CA PHE A 17 9.16 -8.68 -5.02
C PHE A 17 9.52 -7.25 -4.60
N PHE A 18 10.79 -6.95 -4.32
CA PHE A 18 11.25 -5.59 -4.03
C PHE A 18 11.03 -4.62 -5.20
N HIS A 19 11.33 -5.05 -6.43
CA HIS A 19 11.03 -4.25 -7.62
C HIS A 19 9.53 -3.99 -7.75
N ARG A 20 8.67 -5.00 -7.49
CA ARG A 20 7.20 -4.83 -7.48
C ARG A 20 6.74 -3.81 -6.43
N LEU A 21 7.26 -3.88 -5.20
CA LEU A 21 6.94 -2.90 -4.14
C LEU A 21 7.30 -1.46 -4.55
N VAL A 22 8.51 -1.25 -5.07
CA VAL A 22 9.04 0.09 -5.34
C VAL A 22 8.54 0.67 -6.66
N ARG A 23 8.45 -0.14 -7.73
CA ARG A 23 8.10 0.32 -9.09
C ARG A 23 6.59 0.29 -9.35
N ASP A 24 5.93 -0.79 -8.94
CA ASP A 24 4.54 -1.04 -9.33
C ASP A 24 3.55 -0.57 -8.25
N LEU A 25 3.96 -0.61 -6.97
CA LEU A 25 3.19 -0.14 -5.82
C LEU A 25 3.70 1.20 -5.24
N GLY A 26 4.67 1.83 -5.91
CA GLY A 26 5.15 3.19 -5.63
C GLY A 26 5.80 3.40 -4.25
N GLN A 27 6.23 2.32 -3.57
CA GLN A 27 6.71 2.41 -2.21
C GLN A 27 8.13 3.00 -2.11
N GLU A 28 8.40 3.70 -1.01
CA GLU A 28 9.71 4.31 -0.77
C GLU A 28 10.80 3.21 -0.64
N LYS A 29 11.85 3.36 -1.45
CA LYS A 29 12.86 2.34 -1.71
C LYS A 29 13.63 1.92 -0.46
N GLU A 30 14.00 2.86 0.40
CA GLU A 30 14.76 2.57 1.62
C GLU A 30 13.89 1.87 2.67
N HIS A 31 12.67 2.35 2.92
CA HIS A 31 11.68 1.65 3.74
C HIS A 31 11.43 0.21 3.27
N MET A 32 11.32 -0.03 1.95
CA MET A 32 11.12 -1.39 1.44
C MET A 32 12.32 -2.31 1.67
N ARG A 33 13.57 -1.79 1.74
CA ARG A 33 14.72 -2.62 2.15
C ARG A 33 14.59 -3.10 3.60
N TRP A 34 14.02 -2.29 4.49
CA TRP A 34 13.77 -2.68 5.88
C TRP A 34 12.59 -3.66 6.02
N VAL A 35 11.53 -3.48 5.23
CA VAL A 35 10.39 -4.40 5.19
C VAL A 35 10.83 -5.79 4.70
N ILE A 36 11.59 -5.86 3.61
CA ILE A 36 12.19 -7.12 3.12
C ILE A 36 13.13 -7.73 4.18
N ALA A 37 13.92 -6.93 4.89
CA ALA A 37 14.79 -7.43 5.97
C ALA A 37 14.01 -8.00 7.17
N LEU A 38 12.83 -7.47 7.48
CA LEU A 38 11.93 -8.01 8.50
C LEU A 38 11.29 -9.34 8.03
N TRP A 39 10.83 -9.39 6.77
CA TRP A 39 10.21 -10.59 6.20
C TRP A 39 11.20 -11.74 6.03
N LEU A 40 12.45 -11.46 5.64
CA LEU A 40 13.56 -12.42 5.67
C LEU A 40 13.90 -12.87 7.10
N TRP A 41 13.70 -12.01 8.11
CA TRP A 41 13.85 -12.43 9.50
C TRP A 41 12.71 -13.38 9.93
N PHE A 42 11.45 -13.13 9.55
CA PHE A 42 10.34 -14.06 9.83
C PHE A 42 10.62 -15.46 9.27
N GLU A 43 11.10 -15.57 8.03
CA GLU A 43 11.49 -16.86 7.44
C GLU A 43 12.67 -17.49 8.22
N ALA A 44 13.69 -16.70 8.56
CA ALA A 44 14.82 -17.15 9.39
C ALA A 44 14.49 -17.42 10.88
N ASP A 45 13.23 -17.23 11.29
CA ASP A 45 12.67 -17.63 12.60
C ASP A 45 11.73 -18.85 12.48
N GLY A 46 11.65 -19.47 11.28
CA GLY A 46 10.87 -20.68 11.01
C GLY A 46 9.46 -20.42 10.46
N ASN A 47 9.18 -19.23 9.91
CA ASN A 47 7.94 -18.93 9.19
C ASN A 47 8.15 -19.11 7.68
N ASP A 48 8.50 -20.34 7.28
CA ASP A 48 8.88 -20.68 5.91
C ASP A 48 7.88 -20.16 4.86
N LYS A 49 8.42 -19.68 3.73
CA LYS A 49 7.68 -19.13 2.58
C LYS A 49 6.96 -17.80 2.84
N PHE A 50 7.09 -17.12 3.99
CA PHE A 50 6.45 -15.81 4.22
C PHE A 50 6.60 -14.85 3.01
N MET A 51 7.82 -14.71 2.48
CA MET A 51 8.13 -13.85 1.34
C MET A 51 7.36 -14.27 0.09
N ARG A 52 7.34 -15.59 -0.21
CA ARG A 52 6.63 -16.16 -1.36
C ARG A 52 5.11 -15.99 -1.22
N ARG A 53 4.56 -16.21 -0.03
CA ARG A 53 3.13 -16.09 0.26
C ARG A 53 2.66 -14.65 0.11
N ALA A 54 3.40 -13.69 0.66
CA ALA A 54 3.13 -12.26 0.47
C ALA A 54 3.27 -11.82 -1.00
N ALA A 55 4.32 -12.27 -1.69
CA ALA A 55 4.57 -11.93 -3.10
C ALA A 55 3.46 -12.41 -4.06
N ALA A 56 2.70 -13.45 -3.69
CA ALA A 56 1.59 -13.99 -4.48
C ALA A 56 0.28 -13.16 -4.40
N LEU A 57 0.18 -12.19 -3.47
CA LEU A 57 -1.06 -11.46 -3.20
C LEU A 57 -1.26 -10.23 -4.13
N PRO A 58 -2.49 -9.73 -4.29
CA PRO A 58 -2.76 -8.49 -5.04
C PRO A 58 -2.09 -7.27 -4.40
N GLY A 59 -1.77 -6.26 -5.21
CA GLY A 59 -1.04 -5.06 -4.77
C GLY A 59 -1.62 -4.38 -3.52
N PRO A 60 -2.92 -4.05 -3.48
CA PRO A 60 -3.55 -3.44 -2.30
C PRO A 60 -3.54 -4.32 -1.05
N VAL A 61 -3.47 -5.65 -1.19
CA VAL A 61 -3.34 -6.58 -0.06
C VAL A 61 -1.89 -6.58 0.45
N VAL A 62 -0.91 -6.62 -0.46
CA VAL A 62 0.52 -6.49 -0.13
C VAL A 62 0.79 -5.20 0.65
N LEU A 63 0.13 -4.09 0.33
CA LEU A 63 0.32 -2.84 1.06
C LEU A 63 -0.08 -2.97 2.54
N ARG A 64 -1.15 -3.69 2.90
CA ARG A 64 -1.50 -3.93 4.31
C ARG A 64 -0.42 -4.73 5.07
N PHE A 65 0.24 -5.68 4.42
CA PHE A 65 1.44 -6.34 4.97
C PHE A 65 2.61 -5.37 5.15
N VAL A 66 2.78 -4.39 4.25
CA VAL A 66 3.80 -3.34 4.36
C VAL A 66 3.49 -2.41 5.54
N ASP A 67 2.25 -1.97 5.69
CA ASP A 67 1.82 -1.09 6.79
C ASP A 67 2.04 -1.74 8.17
N GLU A 68 1.67 -3.02 8.31
CA GLU A 68 1.96 -3.82 9.50
C GLU A 68 3.47 -3.97 9.74
N ALA A 69 4.25 -4.31 8.71
CA ALA A 69 5.71 -4.43 8.82
C ALA A 69 6.38 -3.11 9.24
N LEU A 70 5.89 -1.96 8.75
CA LEU A 70 6.36 -0.64 9.15
C LEU A 70 6.00 -0.31 10.61
N ALA A 71 4.85 -0.75 11.11
CA ALA A 71 4.51 -0.65 12.53
C ALA A 71 5.47 -1.47 13.42
N CYS A 72 5.77 -2.72 13.03
CA CYS A 72 6.76 -3.56 13.71
C CYS A 72 8.17 -2.95 13.69
N LEU A 73 8.61 -2.42 12.54
CA LEU A 73 9.89 -1.73 12.39
C LEU A 73 9.96 -0.44 13.22
N ALA A 74 8.85 0.27 13.40
CA ALA A 74 8.79 1.44 14.29
C ALA A 74 9.06 1.03 15.75
N ARG A 75 8.40 -0.02 16.26
CA ARG A 75 8.65 -0.56 17.61
C ARG A 75 10.09 -1.01 17.80
N LEU A 76 10.65 -1.79 16.85
CA LEU A 76 12.08 -2.14 16.85
C LEU A 76 13.00 -0.90 16.85
N ALA A 77 12.60 0.20 16.21
CA ALA A 77 13.31 1.47 16.22
C ALA A 77 13.13 2.28 17.52
N GLY A 78 12.27 1.87 18.45
CA GLY A 78 11.90 2.61 19.66
C GLY A 78 10.99 3.80 19.36
N ARG A 79 10.05 3.62 18.43
CA ARG A 79 9.12 4.64 17.92
C ARG A 79 7.72 4.07 17.85
N VAL A 80 6.71 4.94 17.93
CA VAL A 80 5.30 4.59 17.67
C VAL A 80 4.83 5.40 16.47
N LEU A 81 4.22 4.73 15.49
CA LEU A 81 3.61 5.39 14.33
C LEU A 81 2.17 5.78 14.68
N ALA A 82 1.89 7.08 14.73
CA ALA A 82 0.56 7.57 15.09
C ALA A 82 -0.50 7.13 14.07
N GLY A 83 -1.60 6.55 14.55
CA GLY A 83 -2.68 6.03 13.71
C GLY A 83 -2.45 4.64 13.09
N ALA A 84 -1.30 4.00 13.34
CA ALA A 84 -1.07 2.62 12.93
C ALA A 84 -1.89 1.62 13.77
N SER A 85 -2.27 0.49 13.17
CA SER A 85 -2.83 -0.65 13.89
C SER A 85 -1.82 -1.19 14.91
N THR A 86 -2.30 -1.58 16.10
CA THR A 86 -1.51 -2.39 17.04
C THR A 86 -1.59 -3.88 16.72
N LEU A 87 -2.66 -4.32 16.06
CA LEU A 87 -2.88 -5.71 15.66
C LEU A 87 -2.24 -6.00 14.30
N LEU A 88 -1.85 -7.26 14.09
CA LEU A 88 -1.10 -7.74 12.91
C LEU A 88 -1.87 -8.83 12.12
N PRO A 89 -3.14 -8.60 11.71
CA PRO A 89 -3.98 -9.64 11.11
C PRO A 89 -3.41 -10.22 9.81
N CYS A 90 -2.80 -9.41 8.94
CA CYS A 90 -2.24 -9.88 7.68
C CYS A 90 -0.99 -10.72 7.95
N THR A 91 -0.05 -10.20 8.75
CA THR A 91 1.19 -10.87 9.13
C THR A 91 0.89 -12.20 9.84
N ASN A 92 -0.04 -12.21 10.78
CA ASN A 92 -0.46 -13.42 11.50
C ASN A 92 -1.13 -14.47 10.60
N ALA A 93 -1.71 -14.09 9.45
CA ALA A 93 -2.18 -15.05 8.45
C ALA A 93 -1.04 -15.81 7.75
N LEU A 94 0.20 -15.34 7.88
CA LEU A 94 1.42 -15.96 7.34
C LEU A 94 2.33 -16.62 8.39
N LEU A 95 2.28 -16.21 9.66
CA LEU A 95 3.13 -16.77 10.72
C LEU A 95 2.65 -18.13 11.24
N ASN A 96 3.61 -18.96 11.69
CA ASN A 96 3.35 -20.24 12.37
C ASN A 96 3.00 -20.07 13.86
N LYS A 97 3.30 -18.90 14.44
CA LYS A 97 2.85 -18.46 15.76
C LYS A 97 2.32 -17.03 15.61
N PRO A 98 1.07 -16.72 16.00
CA PRO A 98 0.57 -15.36 15.93
C PRO A 98 1.32 -14.47 16.93
N ILE A 99 1.45 -13.19 16.58
CA ILE A 99 1.92 -12.12 17.45
C ILE A 99 0.67 -11.32 17.86
N ASP A 100 0.37 -11.27 19.16
CA ASP A 100 -0.89 -10.68 19.65
C ASP A 100 -1.01 -9.19 19.30
N ASP A 101 0.03 -8.40 19.58
CA ASP A 101 0.16 -7.02 19.11
C ASP A 101 1.63 -6.59 18.92
N VAL A 102 1.83 -5.42 18.29
CA VAL A 102 3.16 -4.87 17.95
C VAL A 102 4.11 -4.66 19.15
N THR A 103 3.65 -4.60 20.39
CA THR A 103 4.51 -4.41 21.58
C THR A 103 5.45 -5.60 21.82
N TYR A 104 5.14 -6.78 21.28
CA TYR A 104 6.07 -7.90 21.16
C TYR A 104 7.45 -7.47 20.62
N PHE A 105 7.49 -6.53 19.67
CA PHE A 105 8.71 -6.01 19.07
C PHE A 105 9.45 -4.98 19.95
N ASP A 106 8.81 -4.41 20.97
CA ASP A 106 9.48 -3.62 22.00
C ASP A 106 10.16 -4.56 23.02
N GLU A 107 9.48 -5.63 23.45
CA GLU A 107 10.01 -6.63 24.39
C GLU A 107 11.18 -7.43 23.81
N HIS A 108 11.06 -7.89 22.56
CA HIS A 108 12.05 -8.73 21.90
C HIS A 108 13.09 -7.91 21.09
N ARG A 109 13.08 -6.59 21.27
CA ARG A 109 13.84 -5.61 20.46
C ARG A 109 15.32 -5.95 20.31
N ASP A 110 16.00 -6.24 21.42
CA ASP A 110 17.44 -6.47 21.44
C ASP A 110 17.85 -7.82 20.82
N ASN A 111 16.91 -8.75 20.66
CA ASN A 111 17.13 -10.02 19.95
C ASN A 111 16.83 -9.91 18.45
N ILE A 112 15.73 -9.21 18.09
CA ILE A 112 15.24 -9.11 16.70
C ILE A 112 16.02 -8.06 15.91
N MET A 113 16.18 -6.84 16.46
CA MET A 113 16.73 -5.71 15.72
C MET A 113 18.18 -5.93 15.22
N PRO A 114 19.09 -6.62 15.93
CA PRO A 114 20.39 -6.98 15.38
C PRO A 114 20.31 -7.93 14.18
N ARG A 115 19.40 -8.92 14.20
CA ARG A 115 19.20 -9.87 13.09
C ARG A 115 18.63 -9.18 11.85
N VAL A 116 17.61 -8.32 12.03
CA VAL A 116 17.05 -7.48 10.95
C VAL A 116 18.11 -6.51 10.39
N LYS A 117 18.89 -5.84 11.25
CA LYS A 117 20.02 -4.98 10.83
C LYS A 117 21.08 -5.73 10.03
N LEU A 118 21.34 -7.00 10.35
CA LEU A 118 22.28 -7.83 9.60
C LEU A 118 21.75 -8.12 8.20
N LEU A 119 20.53 -8.68 8.09
CA LEU A 119 19.86 -8.97 6.81
C LEU A 119 19.71 -7.73 5.92
N TYR A 120 19.38 -6.58 6.51
CA TYR A 120 19.34 -5.31 5.80
C TYR A 120 20.72 -4.95 5.20
N LYS A 121 21.81 -5.09 5.97
CA LYS A 121 23.16 -4.75 5.53
C LYS A 121 23.74 -5.72 4.50
N THR A 122 23.54 -7.03 4.68
CA THR A 122 24.20 -8.07 3.86
C THR A 122 23.39 -8.45 2.63
N VAL A 123 22.06 -8.50 2.74
CA VAL A 123 21.17 -8.86 1.63
C VAL A 123 20.54 -7.60 1.03
N CYS A 124 19.78 -6.84 1.83
CA CYS A 124 18.85 -5.85 1.26
C CYS A 124 19.54 -4.63 0.62
N ARG A 125 20.71 -4.23 1.14
CA ARG A 125 21.54 -3.16 0.55
C ARG A 125 22.45 -3.59 -0.60
N VAL A 126 22.71 -4.88 -0.77
CA VAL A 126 23.67 -5.40 -1.77
C VAL A 126 22.94 -6.04 -2.94
N VAL A 127 21.87 -6.79 -2.65
CA VAL A 127 21.25 -7.70 -3.62
C VAL A 127 19.95 -7.15 -4.19
N LEU A 128 19.28 -6.18 -3.56
CA LEU A 128 18.03 -5.59 -4.07
C LEU A 128 18.24 -4.38 -5.01
N ASP A 129 19.49 -4.02 -5.31
CA ASP A 129 19.83 -2.93 -6.24
C ASP A 129 20.24 -3.44 -7.62
N ASP A 130 19.83 -2.73 -8.68
CA ASP A 130 20.21 -3.01 -10.08
C ASP A 130 21.66 -2.66 -10.41
N ALA A 131 22.35 -1.93 -9.53
CA ALA A 131 23.76 -1.56 -9.69
C ALA A 131 24.71 -2.77 -9.79
N CYS A 132 24.31 -3.96 -9.32
CA CYS A 132 25.05 -5.21 -9.49
C CYS A 132 24.76 -5.94 -10.82
N ALA A 133 23.79 -5.47 -11.60
CA ALA A 133 23.39 -6.03 -12.90
C ALA A 133 23.76 -5.12 -14.08
N SER A 134 23.72 -3.80 -13.91
CA SER A 134 23.92 -2.82 -14.99
C SER A 134 25.36 -2.28 -15.11
N ASP A 135 26.31 -3.14 -15.50
CA ASP A 135 27.60 -2.70 -16.07
C ASP A 135 27.38 -2.15 -17.50
N ASN A 136 26.66 -1.03 -17.61
CA ASN A 136 26.61 -0.12 -18.77
C ASN A 136 25.71 1.10 -18.48
N ALA A 137 26.06 1.88 -17.45
CA ALA A 137 25.55 3.24 -17.26
C ALA A 137 26.72 4.15 -16.84
N VAL A 138 27.01 5.18 -17.62
CA VAL A 138 28.24 5.98 -17.47
C VAL A 138 28.22 6.82 -16.19
N PHE A 139 29.35 6.80 -15.49
CA PHE A 139 29.67 7.64 -14.33
C PHE A 139 29.44 9.13 -14.60
N PHE A 140 28.61 9.78 -13.79
CA PHE A 140 28.68 11.22 -13.52
C PHE A 140 28.24 11.54 -12.07
N PRO A 141 29.08 12.15 -11.23
CA PRO A 141 28.70 12.58 -9.89
C PRO A 141 27.95 13.92 -9.89
N SER A 142 27.10 14.12 -8.88
CA SER A 142 26.15 15.24 -8.79
C SER A 142 26.79 16.62 -8.59
N ARG A 143 26.09 17.69 -9.03
CA ARG A 143 25.97 18.93 -8.24
C ARG A 143 24.74 19.78 -8.60
N SER A 144 24.38 20.65 -7.65
CA SER A 144 23.23 21.55 -7.66
C SER A 144 23.49 22.85 -8.41
N SER A 145 22.42 23.62 -8.62
CA SER A 145 22.35 24.89 -9.34
C SER A 145 23.42 25.94 -8.99
N THR A 146 23.96 26.59 -10.04
CA THR A 146 24.52 27.95 -10.06
C THR A 146 24.22 28.60 -11.42
N ALA A 147 24.40 29.91 -11.55
CA ALA A 147 23.79 30.72 -12.63
C ALA A 147 24.76 31.19 -13.73
N SER A 148 24.17 31.52 -14.89
CA SER A 148 24.55 32.58 -15.84
C SER A 148 25.94 32.60 -16.52
N ALA A 149 25.92 32.12 -17.77
CA ALA A 149 26.23 32.89 -18.99
C ALA A 149 27.67 33.16 -19.49
N THR A 150 27.73 33.43 -20.80
CA THR A 150 28.90 33.74 -21.68
C THR A 150 29.83 32.55 -22.02
N ARG A 151 30.45 32.46 -23.20
CA ARG A 151 30.62 33.43 -24.31
C ARG A 151 30.62 32.75 -25.71
N ALA A 152 30.70 33.55 -26.78
CA ALA A 152 30.59 33.21 -28.22
C ALA A 152 31.57 32.11 -28.73
N ILE A 153 31.41 31.51 -29.92
CA ILE A 153 31.64 32.07 -31.28
C ILE A 153 30.85 31.28 -32.35
N GLY A 154 30.38 31.93 -33.44
CA GLY A 154 30.02 31.25 -34.71
C GLY A 154 28.69 31.65 -35.39
N THR A 155 28.72 32.65 -36.28
CA THR A 155 27.66 33.07 -37.23
C THR A 155 28.23 33.01 -38.68
N PRO A 156 27.51 33.33 -39.79
CA PRO A 156 26.12 33.80 -40.03
C PRO A 156 25.24 32.65 -40.60
N VAL A 157 24.13 32.75 -41.36
CA VAL A 157 23.41 33.76 -42.19
C VAL A 157 21.89 33.48 -41.98
N LEU A 158 20.88 34.35 -42.13
CA LEU A 158 20.49 35.32 -43.19
C LEU A 158 19.52 36.39 -42.61
N ALA A 159 19.24 37.49 -43.33
CA ALA A 159 18.69 38.72 -42.76
C ALA A 159 17.39 39.26 -43.41
N SER A 160 16.58 39.96 -42.60
CA SER A 160 15.72 41.11 -42.96
C SER A 160 15.21 41.74 -41.64
N ALA A 161 15.33 43.01 -41.22
CA ALA A 161 15.64 44.34 -41.79
C ALA A 161 14.45 45.32 -41.66
N ALA A 162 14.33 46.02 -40.52
CA ALA A 162 13.58 47.29 -40.36
C ALA A 162 13.94 47.98 -39.02
N SER A 163 14.09 49.32 -39.02
CA SER A 163 14.39 50.20 -37.86
C SER A 163 14.45 51.67 -38.34
N PRO A 164 14.57 52.71 -37.48
CA PRO A 164 13.79 53.12 -36.29
C PRO A 164 13.38 54.63 -36.50
N PRO A 165 13.61 55.64 -35.63
CA PRO A 165 13.47 55.86 -34.16
C PRO A 165 12.50 57.08 -33.90
N PRO A 166 12.60 57.94 -32.84
CA PRO A 166 13.12 57.87 -31.45
C PRO A 166 11.93 58.02 -30.43
N GLN A 167 11.91 58.60 -29.21
CA GLN A 167 12.79 59.35 -28.28
C GLN A 167 12.57 58.89 -26.80
N THR A 168 13.12 59.62 -25.81
CA THR A 168 13.00 59.48 -24.33
C THR A 168 13.02 60.91 -23.70
N PRO A 169 13.30 61.22 -22.40
CA PRO A 169 13.30 60.43 -21.14
C PRO A 169 12.63 61.15 -19.93
N THR A 170 12.40 60.45 -18.80
CA THR A 170 12.61 61.00 -17.42
C THR A 170 12.65 59.90 -16.32
N THR A 171 13.08 60.28 -15.10
CA THR A 171 13.49 59.46 -13.94
C THR A 171 13.17 60.24 -12.62
N PRO A 172 13.44 59.77 -11.36
CA PRO A 172 13.73 58.42 -10.80
C PRO A 172 13.01 58.07 -9.45
N ARG A 173 13.22 56.82 -8.93
CA ARG A 173 13.35 56.34 -7.50
C ARG A 173 12.38 56.83 -6.40
N PHE A 174 11.95 56.03 -5.42
CA PHE A 174 12.66 55.27 -4.34
C PHE A 174 11.78 54.04 -3.94
N ALA A 175 12.25 52.87 -3.48
CA ALA A 175 12.90 52.51 -2.18
C ALA A 175 12.11 52.99 -0.94
N ASP A 176 11.97 52.31 0.20
CA ASP A 176 12.21 50.92 0.66
C ASP A 176 11.45 50.82 2.01
N MET A 177 11.10 49.64 2.55
CA MET A 177 10.62 49.56 3.94
C MET A 177 10.97 48.26 4.67
N ASN A 178 11.51 48.40 5.89
CA ASN A 178 12.04 47.33 6.73
C ASN A 178 11.95 47.72 8.23
N ALA A 179 12.18 46.77 9.15
CA ALA A 179 12.16 46.88 10.62
C ALA A 179 10.77 47.16 11.26
N ILE A 180 10.10 46.18 11.87
CA ILE A 180 10.25 45.73 13.27
C ILE A 180 9.97 46.84 14.31
N VAL A 181 8.93 46.65 15.14
CA VAL A 181 8.96 46.91 16.60
C VAL A 181 7.75 46.26 17.32
N THR A 182 7.99 45.80 18.55
CA THR A 182 7.06 45.30 19.58
C THR A 182 7.61 45.70 20.96
N PRO A 183 6.92 45.53 22.11
CA PRO A 183 5.50 45.20 22.36
C PRO A 183 4.81 46.14 23.40
N ARG A 184 3.49 46.00 23.60
CA ARG A 184 2.89 45.97 24.96
C ARG A 184 1.48 45.34 25.00
N PHE A 185 0.93 45.20 26.20
CA PHE A 185 -0.15 44.28 26.55
C PHE A 185 -1.57 44.89 26.56
N SER A 186 -2.55 44.00 26.32
CA SER A 186 -3.94 44.02 26.82
C SER A 186 -4.87 45.18 26.42
N GLN A 187 -5.82 44.89 25.51
CA GLN A 187 -7.25 45.16 25.75
C GLN A 187 -8.20 44.37 24.83
N LEU A 188 -9.36 44.04 25.41
CA LEU A 188 -10.58 43.35 24.96
C LEU A 188 -10.93 43.31 23.44
N ASN A 189 -11.49 42.17 22.99
CA ASN A 189 -12.06 41.99 21.65
C ASN A 189 -13.30 42.88 21.41
N ALA A 190 -13.14 43.95 20.64
CA ALA A 190 -14.21 44.90 20.30
C ALA A 190 -15.10 44.46 19.11
N MET A 191 -15.61 43.23 19.11
CA MET A 191 -16.54 42.71 18.08
C MET A 191 -17.65 41.78 18.64
N ALA A 192 -18.18 42.10 19.82
CA ALA A 192 -19.41 41.45 20.31
C ALA A 192 -20.65 42.13 19.69
N PRO A 193 -21.55 41.40 18.98
CA PRO A 193 -22.83 41.95 18.54
C PRO A 193 -23.75 42.23 19.75
N PRO A 194 -24.70 43.18 19.65
CA PRO A 194 -25.56 43.56 20.76
C PRO A 194 -26.47 42.41 21.20
N TRP A 195 -26.63 42.26 22.51
CA TRP A 195 -27.49 41.24 23.12
C TRP A 195 -28.97 41.50 22.82
N ALA A 196 -29.73 40.43 22.58
CA ALA A 196 -31.17 40.45 22.44
C ALA A 196 -31.79 39.20 23.11
N PRO A 197 -32.92 39.31 23.82
CA PRO A 197 -33.50 38.20 24.57
C PRO A 197 -34.09 37.13 23.65
N ILE A 198 -33.77 35.87 23.95
CA ILE A 198 -34.23 34.69 23.20
C ILE A 198 -35.75 34.52 23.34
N ARG A 199 -36.48 34.50 22.22
CA ARG A 199 -37.86 33.99 22.18
C ARG A 199 -37.81 32.46 22.09
N VAL A 200 -38.27 31.79 23.14
CA VAL A 200 -38.39 30.33 23.19
C VAL A 200 -39.57 29.88 22.30
N ALA A 201 -39.32 28.98 21.36
CA ALA A 201 -40.37 28.30 20.60
C ALA A 201 -40.82 27.01 21.32
N PRO A 202 -42.07 26.53 21.14
CA PRO A 202 -42.55 25.30 21.78
C PRO A 202 -41.77 24.05 21.32
N PRO A 203 -41.70 23.00 22.17
CA PRO A 203 -40.91 21.81 21.87
C PRO A 203 -41.60 20.92 20.82
N HIS A 204 -41.06 20.91 19.60
CA HIS A 204 -41.33 19.82 18.66
C HIS A 204 -40.63 18.53 19.11
N HIS A 205 -41.30 17.39 18.94
CA HIS A 205 -40.82 16.09 19.43
C HIS A 205 -39.43 15.74 18.89
N LEU A 206 -38.54 15.34 19.81
CA LEU A 206 -37.22 14.78 19.48
C LEU A 206 -37.37 13.38 18.86
N GLN A 207 -37.61 13.32 17.55
CA GLN A 207 -37.20 12.13 16.78
C GLN A 207 -35.67 12.02 16.83
N PRO A 208 -35.10 10.86 17.20
CA PRO A 208 -33.65 10.68 17.20
C PRO A 208 -33.14 10.72 15.75
N GLN A 209 -32.43 11.80 15.39
CA GLN A 209 -31.80 11.89 14.07
C GLN A 209 -30.67 10.85 13.94
N PRO A 210 -30.55 10.13 12.80
CA PRO A 210 -29.55 9.07 12.61
C PRO A 210 -28.11 9.59 12.40
N GLN A 211 -27.78 10.80 12.89
CA GLN A 211 -26.45 11.41 12.70
C GLN A 211 -25.33 10.59 13.34
N HIS A 212 -25.54 10.06 14.55
CA HIS A 212 -24.56 9.14 15.16
C HIS A 212 -24.32 7.88 14.32
N GLN A 213 -25.36 7.29 13.72
CA GLN A 213 -25.21 6.08 12.91
C GLN A 213 -24.53 6.38 11.57
N HIS A 214 -24.76 7.55 10.99
CA HIS A 214 -24.08 8.00 9.77
C HIS A 214 -22.62 8.38 10.02
N GLN A 215 -22.31 9.06 11.14
CA GLN A 215 -20.93 9.42 11.49
C GLN A 215 -20.12 8.19 11.95
N GLN A 216 -20.74 7.23 12.65
CA GLN A 216 -20.14 5.91 12.91
C GLN A 216 -19.92 5.13 11.61
N HIS A 217 -20.88 5.12 10.67
CA HIS A 217 -20.64 4.52 9.34
C HIS A 217 -19.49 5.20 8.61
N GLN A 218 -19.43 6.53 8.63
CA GLN A 218 -18.40 7.29 7.91
C GLN A 218 -17.01 7.15 8.54
N MET A 219 -16.90 6.83 9.85
CA MET A 219 -15.66 6.39 10.48
C MET A 219 -15.41 4.87 10.38
N MET A 220 -16.40 4.07 9.94
CA MET A 220 -16.22 2.67 9.53
C MET A 220 -15.91 2.51 8.02
N ILE A 221 -15.88 3.60 7.24
CA ILE A 221 -15.21 3.64 5.92
C ILE A 221 -13.70 3.81 6.12
N VAL A 222 -13.13 2.90 6.92
CA VAL A 222 -11.69 2.73 7.08
C VAL A 222 -11.37 1.30 6.64
N ASP A 223 -10.62 1.22 5.55
CA ASP A 223 -9.82 0.05 5.14
C ASP A 223 -10.51 -1.24 4.64
N ARG A 224 -11.83 -1.24 4.37
CA ARG A 224 -12.44 -2.39 3.69
C ARG A 224 -12.13 -2.38 2.18
N LEU A 225 -11.12 -3.16 1.77
CA LEU A 225 -10.71 -3.28 0.36
C LEU A 225 -11.89 -3.62 -0.59
N PRO A 226 -11.90 -3.10 -1.83
CA PRO A 226 -12.80 -3.54 -2.89
C PRO A 226 -12.81 -5.06 -3.04
N GLU A 227 -13.98 -5.64 -3.30
CA GLU A 227 -14.20 -7.09 -3.29
C GLU A 227 -13.17 -7.87 -4.11
N GLU A 228 -12.74 -7.33 -5.25
CA GLU A 228 -11.83 -7.96 -6.21
C GLU A 228 -10.45 -8.29 -5.60
N PHE A 229 -9.97 -7.50 -4.65
CA PHE A 229 -8.71 -7.76 -3.93
C PHE A 229 -8.88 -8.73 -2.74
N ARG A 230 -10.12 -8.97 -2.32
CA ARG A 230 -10.52 -9.94 -1.28
C ARG A 230 -11.34 -11.10 -1.86
N SER A 231 -11.06 -11.48 -3.11
CA SER A 231 -11.78 -12.54 -3.83
C SER A 231 -10.87 -13.72 -4.19
N LEU A 232 -11.46 -14.91 -4.21
CA LEU A 232 -10.91 -16.09 -4.86
C LEU A 232 -11.68 -16.36 -6.16
N PHE A 233 -10.96 -16.67 -7.25
CA PHE A 233 -11.54 -17.28 -8.44
C PHE A 233 -11.58 -18.79 -8.26
N ILE A 234 -12.75 -19.42 -8.48
CA ILE A 234 -12.95 -20.86 -8.31
C ILE A 234 -13.34 -21.54 -9.61
N THR A 235 -12.92 -22.79 -9.83
CA THR A 235 -13.35 -23.61 -10.97
C THR A 235 -13.80 -25.00 -10.55
N PHE A 236 -14.81 -25.52 -11.26
CA PHE A 236 -15.39 -26.84 -11.01
C PHE A 236 -14.75 -27.88 -11.91
N SER A 237 -14.26 -28.98 -11.32
CA SER A 237 -13.65 -30.04 -12.12
C SER A 237 -14.70 -30.89 -12.84
N ARG A 238 -14.39 -31.31 -14.07
CA ARG A 238 -15.18 -32.30 -14.84
C ARG A 238 -16.65 -31.93 -15.08
N GLY A 239 -17.01 -30.65 -15.02
CA GLY A 239 -18.37 -30.17 -15.31
C GLY A 239 -19.41 -30.42 -14.22
N TYR A 240 -19.00 -30.75 -12.99
CA TYR A 240 -19.89 -30.90 -11.84
C TYR A 240 -19.87 -29.65 -10.96
N PRO A 241 -20.79 -28.69 -11.15
CA PRO A 241 -20.87 -27.51 -10.30
C PRO A 241 -21.20 -27.88 -8.85
N ILE A 242 -20.81 -27.01 -7.95
CA ILE A 242 -21.02 -27.11 -6.50
C ILE A 242 -21.93 -25.95 -6.11
N ASP A 243 -22.87 -26.18 -5.19
CA ASP A 243 -23.84 -25.15 -4.83
C ASP A 243 -23.19 -23.96 -4.10
N LYS A 244 -23.79 -22.77 -4.18
CA LYS A 244 -23.30 -21.59 -3.48
C LYS A 244 -23.19 -21.79 -1.98
N ASP A 245 -24.17 -22.45 -1.37
CA ASP A 245 -24.20 -22.64 0.08
C ASP A 245 -23.33 -23.83 0.52
N ASP A 246 -23.17 -24.87 -0.32
CA ASP A 246 -22.11 -25.89 -0.16
C ASP A 246 -20.72 -25.24 -0.08
N ILE A 247 -20.44 -24.26 -0.96
CA ILE A 247 -19.15 -23.55 -1.03
C ILE A 247 -18.97 -22.62 0.19
N ARG A 248 -20.03 -21.89 0.58
CA ARG A 248 -20.05 -20.98 1.72
C ARG A 248 -19.85 -21.72 3.04
N GLU A 249 -20.59 -22.81 3.26
CA GLU A 249 -20.48 -23.71 4.42
C GLU A 249 -19.06 -24.25 4.53
N PHE A 250 -18.54 -24.83 3.44
CA PHE A 250 -17.20 -25.40 3.40
C PHE A 250 -16.11 -24.39 3.79
N PHE A 251 -16.01 -23.25 3.11
CA PHE A 251 -14.96 -22.27 3.40
C PHE A 251 -15.10 -21.63 4.79
N ASN A 252 -16.31 -21.45 5.31
CA ASN A 252 -16.52 -20.98 6.69
C ASN A 252 -16.07 -22.02 7.73
N SER A 253 -16.19 -23.32 7.44
CA SER A 253 -15.76 -24.40 8.35
C SER A 253 -14.23 -24.55 8.45
N LEU A 254 -13.46 -24.22 7.41
CA LEU A 254 -12.00 -24.44 7.37
C LEU A 254 -11.21 -23.68 8.45
N HIS A 255 -11.73 -22.55 8.95
CA HIS A 255 -10.99 -21.65 9.84
C HIS A 255 -11.73 -21.29 11.14
N GLY A 256 -12.79 -22.03 11.49
CA GLY A 256 -13.53 -21.84 12.75
C GLY A 256 -14.27 -20.50 12.91
N ARG A 257 -14.16 -19.60 11.94
CA ARG A 257 -14.84 -18.29 11.87
C ARG A 257 -15.44 -18.09 10.47
N PRO A 258 -16.65 -17.52 10.33
CA PRO A 258 -17.18 -17.13 9.04
C PRO A 258 -16.19 -16.21 8.31
N CYS A 259 -15.86 -16.54 7.06
CA CYS A 259 -14.92 -15.79 6.24
C CYS A 259 -15.47 -15.46 4.84
N VAL A 260 -16.52 -16.16 4.39
CA VAL A 260 -17.24 -15.86 3.14
C VAL A 260 -18.30 -14.79 3.38
N GLU A 261 -18.44 -13.88 2.41
CA GLU A 261 -19.53 -12.92 2.30
C GLU A 261 -20.49 -13.38 1.19
N ASP A 262 -20.03 -13.42 -0.06
CA ASP A 262 -20.80 -13.97 -1.19
C ASP A 262 -20.05 -15.05 -1.98
N VAL A 263 -20.83 -15.91 -2.65
CA VAL A 263 -20.38 -16.85 -3.66
C VAL A 263 -21.12 -16.54 -4.96
N MET A 264 -20.41 -15.98 -5.94
CA MET A 264 -20.90 -15.84 -7.31
C MET A 264 -20.58 -17.12 -8.09
N VAL A 265 -21.50 -17.54 -8.96
CA VAL A 265 -21.30 -18.66 -9.90
C VAL A 265 -21.67 -18.15 -11.29
N GLU A 266 -20.96 -18.62 -12.32
CA GLU A 266 -21.24 -18.30 -13.72
C GLU A 266 -22.72 -18.55 -14.09
N ARG A 267 -23.29 -17.67 -14.92
CA ARG A 267 -24.57 -17.93 -15.58
C ARG A 267 -24.30 -18.59 -16.93
N ALA A 268 -24.22 -19.91 -16.94
CA ALA A 268 -24.05 -20.70 -18.15
C ALA A 268 -25.25 -20.56 -19.11
N ALA A 269 -25.04 -20.88 -20.39
CA ALA A 269 -26.11 -20.92 -21.38
C ALA A 269 -27.07 -22.10 -21.12
N PRO A 270 -28.32 -22.06 -21.63
CA PRO A 270 -29.26 -23.18 -21.50
C PRO A 270 -28.64 -24.51 -21.98
N GLY A 271 -28.69 -25.54 -21.14
CA GLY A 271 -28.09 -26.85 -21.42
C GLY A 271 -26.59 -26.97 -21.09
N GLN A 272 -25.92 -25.89 -20.65
CA GLN A 272 -24.54 -25.94 -20.15
C GLN A 272 -24.51 -25.86 -18.62
N MET A 273 -23.51 -26.51 -18.02
CA MET A 273 -23.19 -26.35 -16.60
C MET A 273 -22.17 -25.20 -16.42
N PRO A 274 -22.29 -24.36 -15.37
CA PRO A 274 -21.28 -23.37 -15.06
C PRO A 274 -19.95 -24.04 -14.68
N VAL A 275 -18.85 -23.48 -15.15
CA VAL A 275 -17.50 -24.05 -14.97
C VAL A 275 -16.61 -23.25 -14.02
N TYR A 276 -16.97 -22.00 -13.71
CA TYR A 276 -16.30 -21.19 -12.69
C TYR A 276 -17.26 -20.38 -11.81
N GLY A 277 -16.67 -19.77 -10.79
CA GLY A 277 -17.32 -18.83 -9.89
C GLY A 277 -16.29 -17.92 -9.21
N ARG A 278 -16.75 -17.16 -8.22
CA ARG A 278 -15.95 -16.22 -7.44
C ARG A 278 -16.45 -16.24 -5.99
N VAL A 279 -15.55 -16.45 -5.04
CA VAL A 279 -15.84 -16.37 -3.61
C VAL A 279 -15.32 -15.03 -3.10
N VAL A 280 -16.21 -14.21 -2.55
CA VAL A 280 -15.91 -12.91 -1.97
C VAL A 280 -15.72 -13.10 -0.47
N LEU A 281 -14.52 -12.81 0.02
CA LEU A 281 -14.13 -13.00 1.42
C LEU A 281 -14.33 -11.72 2.23
N GLN A 282 -14.73 -11.85 3.49
CA GLN A 282 -15.03 -10.72 4.36
C GLN A 282 -13.83 -9.76 4.54
N SER A 283 -12.61 -10.31 4.50
CA SER A 283 -11.33 -9.63 4.58
C SER A 283 -10.28 -10.37 3.71
N ALA A 284 -9.21 -9.66 3.31
CA ALA A 284 -8.18 -10.18 2.41
C ALA A 284 -7.09 -11.03 3.11
N ASP A 285 -6.90 -10.87 4.42
CA ASP A 285 -6.02 -11.71 5.27
C ASP A 285 -6.36 -13.21 5.12
N MET A 286 -7.63 -13.53 4.87
CA MET A 286 -8.09 -14.90 4.67
C MET A 286 -7.57 -15.57 3.39
N ILE A 287 -7.20 -14.82 2.34
CA ILE A 287 -6.69 -15.40 1.07
C ILE A 287 -5.50 -16.34 1.29
N PRO A 288 -4.38 -15.91 1.90
CA PRO A 288 -3.22 -16.79 2.10
C PRO A 288 -3.44 -17.90 3.13
N VAL A 289 -4.46 -17.83 3.99
CA VAL A 289 -4.82 -18.93 4.91
C VAL A 289 -5.60 -20.01 4.14
N LEU A 290 -6.64 -19.60 3.42
CA LEU A 290 -7.50 -20.50 2.63
C LEU A 290 -6.72 -21.25 1.55
N LEU A 291 -5.80 -20.57 0.86
CA LEU A 291 -4.96 -21.18 -0.18
C LEU A 291 -3.73 -21.93 0.38
N GLY A 292 -3.55 -21.99 1.70
CA GLY A 292 -2.37 -22.62 2.33
C GLY A 292 -1.03 -21.96 1.95
N GLY A 293 -1.07 -20.73 1.42
CA GLY A 293 0.09 -20.01 0.89
C GLY A 293 0.50 -20.34 -0.55
N GLU A 294 -0.14 -21.30 -1.21
CA GLU A 294 0.16 -21.64 -2.60
C GLU A 294 -0.68 -20.80 -3.58
N PRO A 295 -0.22 -20.53 -4.82
CA PRO A 295 -0.93 -19.67 -5.76
C PRO A 295 -2.26 -20.25 -6.25
N THR A 296 -2.51 -21.54 -6.03
CA THR A 296 -3.74 -22.24 -6.37
C THR A 296 -3.87 -23.47 -5.46
N ALA A 297 -5.05 -23.67 -4.86
CA ALA A 297 -5.37 -24.78 -3.95
C ALA A 297 -6.51 -25.64 -4.50
N LYS A 298 -6.55 -26.92 -4.09
CA LYS A 298 -7.59 -27.89 -4.48
C LYS A 298 -8.36 -28.35 -3.25
N PHE A 299 -9.68 -28.31 -3.34
CA PHE A 299 -10.62 -28.72 -2.31
C PHE A 299 -11.53 -29.85 -2.79
N ILE A 300 -12.17 -30.54 -1.85
CA ILE A 300 -13.17 -31.58 -2.12
C ILE A 300 -14.42 -31.28 -1.29
N ILE A 301 -15.50 -30.86 -1.95
CA ILE A 301 -16.75 -30.45 -1.29
C ILE A 301 -17.86 -31.42 -1.71
N LYS A 302 -18.41 -32.16 -0.74
CA LYS A 302 -19.43 -33.22 -0.97
C LYS A 302 -19.03 -34.14 -2.14
N GLY A 303 -17.78 -34.60 -2.14
CA GLY A 303 -17.17 -35.48 -3.16
C GLY A 303 -16.72 -34.82 -4.47
N ARG A 304 -17.07 -33.56 -4.73
CA ARG A 304 -16.72 -32.84 -5.97
C ARG A 304 -15.43 -32.03 -5.80
N HIS A 305 -14.56 -32.05 -6.82
CA HIS A 305 -13.31 -31.28 -6.81
C HIS A 305 -13.51 -29.82 -7.23
N LEU A 306 -13.13 -28.90 -6.37
CA LEU A 306 -13.06 -27.45 -6.64
C LEU A 306 -11.58 -27.00 -6.61
N TRP A 307 -11.18 -26.17 -7.57
CA TRP A 307 -9.92 -25.44 -7.50
C TRP A 307 -10.19 -23.99 -7.15
N ALA A 308 -9.34 -23.36 -6.34
CA ALA A 308 -9.39 -21.93 -6.04
C ALA A 308 -8.01 -21.28 -6.22
N ARG A 309 -8.00 -20.03 -6.66
CA ARG A 309 -6.81 -19.17 -6.73
C ARG A 309 -7.18 -17.73 -6.40
N VAL A 310 -6.19 -16.88 -6.17
CA VAL A 310 -6.40 -15.42 -6.05
C VAL A 310 -7.18 -14.90 -7.26
N TYR A 311 -8.23 -14.11 -7.03
CA TYR A 311 -8.94 -13.43 -8.12
C TYR A 311 -8.04 -12.35 -8.73
N VAL A 312 -7.94 -12.34 -10.05
CA VAL A 312 -7.25 -11.29 -10.79
C VAL A 312 -8.34 -10.43 -11.46
N PRO A 313 -8.45 -9.13 -11.13
CA PRO A 313 -9.36 -8.24 -11.82
C PRO A 313 -8.97 -8.16 -13.30
N CYS A 314 -9.93 -8.39 -14.21
CA CYS A 314 -9.70 -8.15 -15.62
C CYS A 314 -9.68 -6.63 -15.85
N SER A 315 -8.50 -6.07 -16.14
CA SER A 315 -8.30 -4.65 -16.48
C SER A 315 -9.01 -4.26 -17.77
N ARG A 316 -10.34 -4.06 -17.70
CA ARG A 316 -11.14 -3.46 -18.76
C ARG A 316 -10.83 -1.97 -18.84
N HIS A 317 -9.69 -1.66 -19.46
CA HIS A 317 -9.43 -0.31 -19.92
C HIS A 317 -10.57 0.17 -20.82
N THR A 318 -11.10 1.32 -20.44
CA THR A 318 -11.66 2.39 -21.28
C THR A 318 -11.90 2.05 -22.76
N PHE A 319 -12.97 1.30 -23.03
CA PHE A 319 -13.69 1.38 -24.30
C PHE A 319 -15.04 2.05 -24.04
N GLN A 320 -14.98 3.36 -23.80
CA GLN A 320 -16.09 4.25 -24.16
C GLN A 320 -15.94 4.57 -25.65
N ALA A 321 -17.02 4.35 -26.39
CA ALA A 321 -17.29 4.85 -27.74
C ALA A 321 -18.80 5.13 -27.80
#